data_AF-A0A7Y5PCU4-F1
#
_entry.id   AF-A0A7Y5PCU4-F1
#
_cell.length_a   1.000
_cell.length_b   1.000
_cell.length_c   1.000
_cell.angle_alpha   90.00
_cell.angle_beta   90.00
_cell.angle_gamma   90.00
#
_symmetry.space_group_name_H-M   'P 1'
#
loop_
_entity.id
_entity.type
_entity.pdbx_description
1 polymer ?
#
loop_
_entity_poly.entity_id
_entity_poly.type
_entity_poly.pdbx_seq_one_letter_code
_entity_poly.pdbx_strand_id
1 'polypeptide(L)'
;MSAERGAAETKESTARELPLLIGPGHAMPETLMLIGAPDGAGVVHVRRWSADEWSAPPRFSAERADTLLKWLEVQSSAGRTMNQSLTTVRLWLRGEGGTTR
;
A
#
# COMPACT_ATOMS: atom_id res chain seq x y z
N MET A 1 32.82 22.72 -13.41
CA MET A 1 32.39 22.96 -12.01
C MET A 1 30.89 23.11 -12.07
N SER A 2 30.02 22.24 -11.57
CA SER A 2 30.15 21.00 -10.80
C SER A 2 28.93 20.14 -11.13
N ALA A 3 29.13 18.83 -11.22
CA ALA A 3 28.05 17.85 -11.29
C ALA A 3 27.59 17.52 -9.86
N GLU A 4 26.30 17.23 -9.68
CA GLU A 4 25.74 16.32 -8.66
C GLU A 4 24.24 16.16 -8.96
N ARG A 5 23.83 15.22 -9.83
CA ARG A 5 23.38 13.86 -9.47
C ARG A 5 22.57 13.82 -8.18
N GLY A 6 21.24 13.84 -8.32
CA GLY A 6 20.34 13.69 -7.18
C GLY A 6 18.86 13.49 -7.51
N ALA A 7 18.46 13.41 -8.78
CA ALA A 7 17.20 12.73 -9.09
C ALA A 7 17.56 11.26 -9.27
N ALA A 8 17.50 10.52 -8.17
CA ALA A 8 17.27 9.09 -8.24
C ALA A 8 15.89 8.93 -8.90
N GLU A 9 15.86 9.02 -10.22
CA GLU A 9 15.03 8.16 -11.06
C GLU A 9 15.49 6.73 -10.75
N THR A 10 15.13 6.29 -9.53
CA THR A 10 15.09 4.89 -9.17
C THR A 10 14.13 4.34 -10.20
N LYS A 11 14.72 3.72 -11.23
CA LYS A 11 14.08 2.80 -12.16
C LYS A 11 12.80 2.30 -11.50
N GLU A 12 11.65 2.80 -11.95
CA GLU A 12 10.38 2.11 -11.86
C GLU A 12 10.59 0.79 -12.61
N SER A 13 11.31 -0.15 -11.96
CA SER A 13 10.88 -1.52 -12.01
C SER A 13 9.41 -1.41 -11.65
N THR A 14 8.53 -1.78 -12.59
CA THR A 14 7.08 -1.79 -12.49
C THR A 14 6.68 -2.71 -11.34
N ALA A 15 6.98 -2.26 -10.12
CA ALA A 15 6.82 -2.98 -8.90
C ALA A 15 5.32 -3.04 -8.70
N ARG A 16 4.83 -4.27 -8.71
CA ARG A 16 3.41 -4.53 -8.62
C ARG A 16 2.91 -3.97 -7.28
N GLU A 17 1.86 -3.17 -7.33
CA GLU A 17 1.21 -2.60 -6.14
C GLU A 17 -0.25 -3.02 -6.08
N LEU A 18 -0.75 -3.25 -4.88
CA LEU A 18 -2.16 -3.45 -4.59
C LEU A 18 -2.78 -2.13 -4.10
N PRO A 19 -3.71 -1.52 -4.86
CA PRO A 19 -4.42 -0.34 -4.40
C PRO A 19 -5.51 -0.71 -3.39
N LEU A 20 -5.45 -0.08 -2.22
CA LEU A 20 -6.40 -0.26 -1.13
C LEU A 20 -6.98 1.09 -0.71
N LEU A 21 -8.29 1.22 -0.80
CA LEU A 21 -9.06 2.36 -0.28
C LEU A 21 -9.73 1.95 1.02
N ILE A 22 -9.66 2.82 2.03
CA ILE A 22 -10.26 2.60 3.36
C ILE A 22 -11.11 3.82 3.72
N GLY A 23 -12.31 3.60 4.25
CA GLY A 23 -13.19 4.68 4.71
C GLY A 23 -14.47 4.17 5.41
N PRO A 24 -15.33 5.05 5.93
CA PRO A 24 -16.60 4.69 6.56
C PRO A 24 -17.62 4.06 5.59
N GLY A 25 -17.37 4.18 4.28
CA GLY A 25 -18.18 3.56 3.23
C GLY A 25 -17.45 3.59 1.88
N HIS A 26 -17.91 2.78 0.93
CA HIS A 26 -17.26 2.64 -0.39
C HIS A 26 -17.19 3.94 -1.22
N ALA A 27 -18.11 4.89 -0.97
CA ALA A 27 -18.14 6.18 -1.67
C ALA A 27 -17.37 7.30 -0.97
N MET A 28 -16.80 7.04 0.23
CA MET A 28 -16.16 8.06 1.06
C MET A 28 -14.81 7.53 1.57
N PRO A 29 -13.81 7.32 0.70
CA PRO A 29 -12.48 6.91 1.16
C PRO A 29 -11.83 8.01 2.00
N GLU A 30 -11.28 7.65 3.15
CA GLU A 30 -10.46 8.50 4.00
C GLU A 30 -8.96 8.27 3.79
N THR A 31 -8.59 7.12 3.22
CA THR A 31 -7.20 6.71 3.00
C THR A 31 -7.06 5.92 1.70
N LEU A 32 -6.05 6.26 0.90
CA LEU A 32 -5.52 5.42 -0.18
C LEU A 32 -4.16 4.88 0.26
N MET A 33 -3.98 3.58 0.08
CA MET A 33 -2.71 2.90 0.24
C MET A 33 -2.36 2.22 -1.09
N LEU A 34 -1.13 2.42 -1.55
CA LEU A 34 -0.52 1.57 -2.57
C LEU A 34 0.47 0.66 -1.86
N ILE A 35 0.16 -0.64 -1.82
CA ILE A 35 0.91 -1.64 -1.07
C ILE A 35 1.75 -2.44 -2.05
N GLY A 36 3.07 -2.31 -1.98
CA GLY A 36 3.99 -3.12 -2.77
C GLY A 36 3.90 -4.62 -2.44
N ALA A 37 4.45 -5.45 -3.33
CA ALA A 37 4.67 -6.86 -3.01
C ALA A 37 5.67 -6.99 -1.83
N PRO A 38 5.51 -8.01 -0.96
CA PRO A 38 6.47 -8.28 0.09
C PRO A 38 7.83 -8.66 -0.50
N ASP A 39 8.91 -8.18 0.10
CA ASP A 39 10.27 -8.58 -0.25
C ASP A 39 10.64 -9.96 0.35
N GLY A 40 11.87 -10.42 0.12
CA GLY A 40 12.36 -11.68 0.68
C GLY A 40 12.43 -11.72 2.22
N ALA A 41 12.37 -10.57 2.88
CA ALA A 41 12.27 -10.46 4.32
C ALA A 41 10.82 -10.40 4.82
N GLY A 42 9.82 -10.29 3.94
CA GLY A 42 8.40 -10.10 4.30
C GLY A 42 8.06 -8.67 4.69
N VAL A 43 8.85 -7.69 4.24
CA VAL A 43 8.57 -6.26 4.39
C VAL A 43 7.85 -5.76 3.15
N VAL A 44 6.84 -4.91 3.35
CA VAL A 44 6.13 -4.22 2.28
C VAL A 44 6.41 -2.73 2.33
N HIS A 45 6.61 -2.15 1.15
CA HIS A 45 6.65 -0.70 0.99
C HIS A 45 5.25 -0.19 0.71
N VAL A 46 4.85 0.84 1.45
CA VAL A 46 3.51 1.40 1.38
C VAL A 46 3.59 2.90 1.13
N ARG A 47 2.80 3.36 0.17
CA ARG A 47 2.56 4.78 -0.10
C ARG A 47 1.15 5.12 0.36
N ARG A 48 0.98 6.16 1.19
CA ARG A 48 -0.31 6.53 1.76
C ARG A 48 -0.69 7.98 1.48
N TRP A 49 -1.96 8.18 1.17
CA TRP A 49 -2.62 9.48 1.08
C TRP A 49 -3.83 9.48 2.03
N SER A 50 -4.12 10.63 2.63
CA SER A 50 -5.34 10.85 3.41
C SER A 50 -6.33 11.73 2.63
N ALA A 51 -7.59 11.73 3.06
CA ALA A 51 -8.63 12.56 2.46
C ALA A 51 -8.33 14.07 2.46
N ASP A 52 -7.52 14.52 3.42
CA ASP A 52 -7.14 15.92 3.56
C ASP A 52 -6.05 16.34 2.56
N GLU A 53 -5.30 15.38 2.00
CA GLU A 53 -4.05 15.64 1.27
C GLU A 53 -3.91 14.79 -0.02
N TRP A 54 -4.98 14.64 -0.80
CA TRP A 54 -4.96 13.80 -2.02
C TRP A 54 -3.94 14.22 -3.09
N SER A 55 -3.71 15.52 -3.24
CA SER A 55 -2.81 16.08 -4.24
C SER A 55 -1.36 16.23 -3.75
N ALA A 56 -1.10 15.93 -2.48
CA ALA A 56 0.23 15.99 -1.91
C ALA A 56 1.06 14.73 -2.25
N PRO A 57 2.39 14.79 -2.15
CA PRO A 57 3.21 13.59 -2.17
C PRO A 57 2.77 12.58 -1.11
N PRO A 58 2.82 11.26 -1.38
CA PRO A 58 2.44 10.26 -0.40
C PRO A 58 3.39 10.25 0.80
N ARG A 59 2.85 9.80 1.93
CA ARG A 59 3.66 9.36 3.06
C ARG A 59 4.17 7.95 2.76
N PHE A 60 5.48 7.77 2.84
CA PHE A 60 6.14 6.49 2.61
C PHE A 60 6.39 5.76 3.93
N SER A 61 6.20 4.45 3.94
CA SER A 61 6.59 3.59 5.04
C SER A 61 7.02 2.22 4.54
N ALA A 62 7.94 1.60 5.27
CA ALA A 62 8.25 0.18 5.15
C ALA A 62 7.80 -0.51 6.43
N GLU A 63 6.99 -1.55 6.31
CA GLU A 63 6.44 -2.26 7.46
C GLU A 63 6.37 -3.76 7.20
N ARG A 64 6.32 -4.55 8.27
CA ARG A 64 6.16 -6.00 8.16
C ARG A 64 4.77 -6.33 7.63
N ALA A 65 4.69 -7.28 6.69
CA ALA A 65 3.44 -7.67 6.06
C ALA A 65 2.37 -8.15 7.07
N ASP A 66 2.78 -8.88 8.11
CA ASP A 66 1.90 -9.35 9.20
C ASP A 66 1.36 -8.20 10.06
N THR A 67 2.20 -7.20 10.31
CA THR A 67 1.84 -5.99 11.07
C THR A 67 0.82 -5.16 10.30
N LEU A 68 1.04 -4.97 8.99
CA LEU A 68 0.08 -4.30 8.12
C LEU A 68 -1.26 -5.05 8.07
N LEU A 69 -1.22 -6.37 7.88
CA LEU A 69 -2.44 -7.18 7.85
C LEU A 69 -3.24 -7.05 9.15
N LYS A 70 -2.57 -7.14 10.30
CA LYS A 70 -3.22 -6.99 11.61
C LYS A 70 -3.86 -5.61 11.77
N TRP A 71 -3.19 -4.55 11.31
CA TRP A 71 -3.77 -3.21 11.34
C TRP A 71 -5.03 -3.10 10.46
N LEU A 72 -5.02 -3.72 9.28
CA LEU A 72 -6.19 -3.76 8.39
C LEU A 72 -7.36 -4.56 9.00
N GLU A 73 -7.07 -5.68 9.65
CA GLU A 73 -8.08 -6.44 10.39
C GLU A 73 -8.73 -5.59 11.50
N VAL A 74 -7.93 -4.77 12.21
CA VAL A 74 -8.46 -3.80 13.19
C VAL A 74 -9.37 -2.77 12.52
N GLN A 75 -8.97 -2.17 11.38
CA GLN A 75 -9.82 -1.21 10.65
C GLN A 75 -11.15 -1.84 10.22
N SER A 76 -11.11 -3.06 9.68
CA SER A 76 -12.31 -3.79 9.29
C SER A 76 -13.22 -4.09 10.49
N SER A 77 -12.64 -4.48 11.63
CA SER A 77 -13.40 -4.74 12.87
C SER A 77 -14.03 -3.47 13.45
N ALA A 78 -13.43 -2.30 13.19
CA ALA A 78 -13.95 -1.00 13.56
C ALA A 78 -15.05 -0.50 12.59
N GLY A 79 -15.51 -1.33 11.66
CA GLY A 79 -16.57 -1.00 10.70
C GLY A 79 -16.10 -0.19 9.49
N ARG A 80 -14.79 -0.04 9.27
CA ARG A 80 -14.29 0.58 8.04
C ARG A 80 -14.44 -0.36 6.86
N THR A 81 -14.87 0.19 5.74
CA THR A 81 -14.98 -0.53 4.46
C THR A 81 -13.67 -0.45 3.68
N MET A 82 -13.43 -1.48 2.86
CA MET A 82 -12.30 -1.56 1.95
C MET A 82 -12.76 -1.92 0.54
N ASN A 83 -12.07 -1.41 -0.50
CA ASN A 83 -12.33 -1.81 -1.88
C ASN A 83 -11.84 -3.24 -2.21
N GLN A 84 -10.91 -3.78 -1.40
CA GLN A 84 -10.43 -5.17 -1.50
C GLN A 84 -10.86 -5.95 -0.27
N SER A 85 -11.16 -7.24 -0.45
CA SER A 85 -11.42 -8.13 0.69
C SER A 85 -10.14 -8.37 1.50
N LEU A 86 -10.26 -8.60 2.82
CA LEU A 86 -9.11 -9.00 3.65
C LEU A 86 -8.45 -10.29 3.16
N THR A 87 -9.22 -11.21 2.57
CA THR A 87 -8.68 -12.43 1.94
C THR A 87 -7.77 -12.09 0.77
N THR A 88 -8.18 -11.18 -0.12
CA THR A 88 -7.37 -10.70 -1.25
C THR A 88 -6.08 -10.05 -0.75
N VAL A 89 -6.17 -9.20 0.27
CA VAL A 89 -4.99 -8.54 0.86
C VAL A 89 -4.05 -9.56 1.50
N ARG A 90 -4.58 -10.56 2.22
CA ARG A 90 -3.79 -11.63 2.82
C ARG A 90 -3.03 -12.43 1.77
N LEU A 91 -3.67 -12.80 0.66
CA LEU A 91 -3.01 -13.51 -0.44
C LEU A 91 -1.91 -12.64 -1.07
N TRP A 92 -2.18 -11.36 -1.29
CA TRP A 92 -1.17 -10.41 -1.78
C TRP A 92 0.06 -10.34 -0.87
N LEU A 93 -0.15 -10.18 0.43
CA LEU A 93 0.92 -10.06 1.44
C LEU A 93 1.72 -11.34 1.66
N ARG A 94 1.24 -12.48 1.13
CA ARG A 94 2.01 -13.74 1.05
C ARG A 94 2.77 -13.90 -0.25
N GLY A 95 2.63 -12.97 -1.20
CA GLY A 95 3.13 -13.11 -2.57
C GLY A 95 2.28 -14.03 -3.45
N GLU A 96 1.12 -14.49 -2.96
CA GLU A 96 0.22 -15.44 -3.63
C GLU A 96 -0.87 -14.76 -4.46
N GLY A 97 -1.02 -13.43 -4.34
CA GLY A 97 -2.05 -12.65 -5.00
C GLY A 97 -1.83 -12.50 -6.51
N GLY A 98 -1.87 -13.58 -7.30
CA GLY A 98 -2.14 -13.58 -8.74
C GLY A 98 -1.09 -12.96 -9.66
N THR A 99 -0.14 -13.77 -10.11
CA THR A 99 0.48 -13.65 -11.44
C THR A 99 -0.59 -13.45 -12.53
N THR A 100 -0.68 -12.26 -13.10
CA THR A 100 -1.05 -12.12 -14.53
C THR A 100 0.25 -12.16 -15.31
N ARG A 101 0.54 -13.35 -15.84
CA ARG A 101 1.49 -13.55 -16.93
C ARG A 101 0.72 -13.57 -18.24
#